data_AF-A0A917R327-F1
#
_entry.id   AF-A0A917R327-F1
#
_cell.length_a   1.000
_cell.length_b   1.000
_cell.length_c   1.000
_cell.angle_alpha   90.00
_cell.angle_beta   90.00
_cell.angle_gamma   90.00
#
_symmetry.space_group_name_H-M   'P 1'
#
loop_
_entity.id
_entity.type
_entity.pdbx_description
1 polymer ?
#
loop_
_entity_poly.entity_id
_entity_poly.type
_entity_poly.pdbx_seq_one_letter_code
_entity_poly.pdbx_strand_id
1 'polypeptide(L)'
;MDEMTAVRELRADAPAPSRSRLAEGRDRLLWETRRGARGRRLRADWRLATIGAAAAITAAAVIGTQVVGDDGRTQPGSQPGYTLELGSAKDLLNDAADIIAARPPAGPRDGQWVYLKSVETNTTDDEQPGPRTSEDWIKYADPSMENGKAGDDHSPREQYAFLKSLPDDPKRVRAKARAFFFATDPEETRTQHEYRALTAIISRAYVIDPEGLAKVYRAMATIPGVQAAEVQDAAGRNAIALYLKGGSMGGSRDETLLDPTTYLASGYRFLEGEDQVVISGARLAMGLVDEKGKRP
;
A
#
# COMPACT_ATOMS: atom_id res chain seq x y z
N MET A 1 -15.08 29.59 -26.76
CA MET A 1 -15.72 29.68 -25.44
C MET A 1 -15.40 28.38 -24.73
N ASP A 2 -14.80 28.43 -23.54
CA ASP A 2 -14.34 27.26 -22.78
C ASP A 2 -15.52 26.59 -22.04
N GLU A 3 -15.57 25.25 -22.07
CA GLU A 3 -16.69 24.47 -21.54
C GLU A 3 -16.88 24.65 -20.04
N MET A 4 -15.78 24.84 -19.29
CA MET A 4 -15.83 25.12 -17.86
C MET A 4 -16.36 26.52 -17.55
N THR A 5 -16.17 27.47 -18.47
CA THR A 5 -16.72 28.81 -18.37
C THR A 5 -18.24 28.81 -18.61
N ALA A 6 -18.72 28.05 -19.60
CA ALA A 6 -20.15 27.90 -19.88
C ALA A 6 -20.93 27.25 -18.72
N VAL A 7 -20.35 26.24 -18.05
CA VAL A 7 -20.97 25.60 -16.87
C VAL A 7 -21.01 26.53 -15.66
N ARG A 8 -20.00 27.37 -15.48
CA ARG A 8 -19.97 28.37 -14.40
C ARG A 8 -20.98 29.48 -14.60
N GLU A 9 -21.11 29.98 -15.83
CA GLU A 9 -22.15 30.96 -16.20
C GLU A 9 -23.56 30.38 -16.02
N LEU A 10 -23.78 29.12 -16.43
CA LEU A 10 -25.06 28.44 -16.25
C LEU A 10 -25.48 28.27 -14.77
N ARG A 11 -24.50 28.17 -13.85
CA ARG A 11 -24.75 28.00 -12.42
C ARG A 11 -24.62 29.29 -11.60
N ALA A 12 -24.26 30.42 -12.21
CA ALA A 12 -24.02 31.66 -11.49
C ALA A 12 -25.24 32.12 -10.66
N ASP A 13 -26.45 31.85 -11.17
CA ASP A 13 -27.72 32.23 -10.53
C ASP A 13 -28.39 31.08 -9.75
N ALA A 14 -27.72 29.92 -9.61
CA ALA A 14 -28.28 28.78 -8.90
C ALA A 14 -28.12 28.98 -7.37
N PRO A 15 -29.21 28.99 -6.58
CA PRO A 15 -29.13 29.16 -5.14
C PRO A 15 -28.45 27.95 -4.50
N ALA A 16 -27.58 28.21 -3.51
CA ALA A 16 -26.95 27.15 -2.73
C ALA A 16 -28.05 26.25 -2.10
N PRO A 17 -27.92 24.91 -2.19
CA PRO A 17 -28.93 24.00 -1.67
C PRO A 17 -29.08 24.19 -0.16
N SER A 18 -30.33 24.26 0.31
CA SER A 18 -30.64 24.41 1.73
C SER A 18 -30.12 23.22 2.54
N ARG A 19 -29.81 23.47 3.82
CA ARG A 19 -29.35 22.42 4.75
C ARG A 19 -30.32 21.24 4.85
N SER A 20 -31.62 21.49 4.71
CA SER A 20 -32.65 20.45 4.68
C SER A 20 -32.57 19.55 3.45
N ARG A 21 -32.23 20.11 2.28
CA ARG A 21 -32.03 19.35 1.03
C ARG A 21 -30.77 18.49 1.06
N LEU A 22 -29.72 18.97 1.73
CA LEU A 22 -28.47 18.23 1.93
C LEU A 22 -28.62 17.09 2.94
N ALA A 23 -29.54 17.19 3.90
CA ALA A 23 -29.78 16.17 4.91
C ALA A 23 -30.22 14.84 4.28
N GLU A 24 -31.10 14.87 3.28
CA GLU A 24 -31.57 13.68 2.57
C GLU A 24 -30.42 12.94 1.85
N GLY A 25 -29.55 13.69 1.16
CA GLY A 25 -28.36 13.14 0.51
C GLY A 25 -27.37 12.56 1.53
N ARG A 26 -27.17 13.24 2.65
CA ARG A 26 -26.32 12.76 3.76
C ARG A 26 -26.86 11.48 4.36
N ASP A 27 -28.17 11.40 4.60
CA ASP A 27 -28.80 10.22 5.18
C ASP A 27 -28.74 9.02 4.24
N ARG A 28 -28.84 9.25 2.91
CA ARG A 28 -28.65 8.21 1.90
C ARG A 28 -27.21 7.69 1.86
N LEU A 29 -26.22 8.57 1.97
CA LEU A 29 -24.80 8.22 2.04
C LEU A 29 -24.46 7.47 3.35
N LEU A 30 -25.05 7.89 4.47
CA LEU A 30 -24.93 7.21 5.77
C LEU A 30 -25.69 5.87 5.82
N TRP A 31 -26.72 5.70 4.99
CA TRP A 31 -27.47 4.46 4.87
C TRP A 31 -26.71 3.40 4.06
N GLU A 32 -26.04 3.80 2.97
CA GLU A 32 -25.19 2.90 2.18
C GLU A 32 -23.98 2.39 3.00
N THR A 33 -23.34 3.28 3.77
CA THR A 33 -22.24 2.89 4.69
C THR A 33 -22.70 1.93 5.80
N ARG A 34 -23.97 2.01 6.25
CA ARG A 34 -24.54 1.05 7.22
C ARG A 34 -25.00 -0.27 6.58
N ARG A 35 -25.29 -0.29 5.27
CA ARG A 35 -25.71 -1.49 4.53
C ARG A 35 -24.55 -2.49 4.38
N GLY A 36 -23.31 -1.99 4.27
CA GLY A 36 -22.09 -2.82 4.31
C GLY A 36 -21.79 -3.44 5.68
N ALA A 37 -22.32 -2.87 6.77
CA ALA A 37 -21.98 -3.28 8.14
C ALA A 37 -22.98 -4.26 8.80
N ARG A 38 -24.07 -4.67 8.12
CA ARG A 38 -25.15 -5.49 8.73
C ARG A 38 -25.47 -6.82 8.04
N GLY A 39 -24.50 -7.39 7.33
CA GLY A 39 -24.65 -8.71 6.69
C GLY A 39 -23.88 -9.83 7.40
N ARG A 40 -24.26 -10.21 8.63
CA ARG A 40 -24.03 -11.56 9.24
C ARG A 40 -24.45 -11.60 10.72
N ARG A 41 -25.76 -11.55 10.96
CA ARG A 41 -26.34 -12.23 12.12
C ARG A 41 -27.47 -13.09 11.61
N LEU A 42 -27.24 -14.39 11.57
CA LEU A 42 -28.25 -15.42 11.78
C LEU A 42 -27.54 -16.77 11.99
N ARG A 43 -27.69 -17.27 13.23
CA ARG A 43 -27.66 -18.67 13.69
C ARG A 43 -26.32 -19.41 13.75
N ALA A 44 -25.86 -19.69 14.96
CA ALA A 44 -25.41 -21.03 15.36
C ALA A 44 -25.39 -21.14 16.89
N ASP A 45 -26.12 -22.13 17.39
CA ASP A 45 -26.17 -22.57 18.77
C ASP A 45 -24.79 -22.90 19.33
N TRP A 46 -24.57 -22.49 20.57
CA TRP A 46 -23.31 -22.63 21.30
C TRP A 46 -23.26 -23.96 22.05
N ARG A 47 -23.28 -25.10 21.33
CA ARG A 47 -23.04 -26.43 21.92
C ARG A 47 -22.35 -27.36 20.92
N LEU A 48 -21.35 -28.10 21.42
CA LEU A 48 -20.46 -29.09 20.79
C LEU A 48 -19.16 -28.45 20.25
N ALA A 49 -18.00 -28.54 20.92
CA ALA A 49 -17.18 -29.69 21.34
C ALA A 49 -15.87 -29.70 20.51
N THR A 50 -14.77 -29.45 21.21
CA THR A 50 -13.38 -29.91 20.99
C THR A 50 -13.07 -30.75 19.75
N ILE A 51 -12.06 -30.34 18.97
CA ILE A 51 -10.80 -31.04 18.63
C ILE A 51 -10.03 -30.15 17.62
N GLY A 52 -8.70 -30.09 17.75
CA GLY A 52 -7.85 -28.99 17.27
C GLY A 52 -7.78 -28.73 15.76
N ALA A 53 -7.41 -27.49 15.43
CA ALA A 53 -6.93 -27.07 14.13
C ALA A 53 -6.10 -25.78 14.31
N ALA A 54 -4.95 -25.72 13.63
CA ALA A 54 -4.08 -24.56 13.61
C ALA A 54 -4.84 -23.31 13.16
N ALA A 55 -4.70 -22.20 13.90
CA ALA A 55 -5.28 -20.93 13.52
C ALA A 55 -4.49 -20.33 12.34
N ALA A 56 -4.87 -20.69 11.12
CA ALA A 56 -4.54 -19.91 9.94
C ALA A 56 -5.39 -18.62 9.98
N ILE A 57 -4.75 -17.48 10.23
CA ILE A 57 -5.40 -16.18 10.07
C ILE A 57 -5.43 -15.89 8.56
N THR A 58 -6.48 -16.33 7.89
CA THR A 58 -6.71 -16.07 6.47
C THR A 58 -7.55 -14.80 6.31
N ALA A 59 -6.94 -13.71 5.85
CA ALA A 59 -7.65 -12.58 5.27
C ALA A 59 -7.50 -12.62 3.75
N ALA A 60 -8.08 -13.64 3.10
CA ALA A 60 -8.15 -13.71 1.64
C ALA A 60 -9.41 -12.96 1.18
N ALA A 61 -9.25 -11.71 0.74
CA ALA A 61 -10.27 -11.05 -0.07
C ALA A 61 -10.11 -11.53 -1.52
N VAL A 62 -10.80 -12.62 -1.88
CA VAL A 62 -10.94 -13.03 -3.29
C VAL A 62 -12.10 -12.23 -3.88
N ILE A 63 -11.79 -11.25 -4.74
CA ILE A 63 -12.81 -10.51 -5.50
C ILE A 63 -12.74 -10.96 -6.96
N GLY A 64 -13.87 -11.49 -7.45
CA GLY A 64 -14.01 -11.93 -8.83
C GLY A 64 -13.99 -10.76 -9.80
N THR A 65 -13.20 -10.88 -10.87
CA THR A 65 -13.20 -9.92 -11.98
C THR A 65 -14.52 -10.03 -12.74
N GLN A 66 -15.39 -9.03 -12.63
CA GLN A 66 -16.38 -8.82 -13.68
C GLN A 66 -15.69 -8.14 -14.85
N VAL A 67 -15.49 -8.92 -15.92
CA VAL A 67 -15.16 -8.39 -17.24
C VAL A 67 -16.43 -7.72 -17.76
N VAL A 68 -16.51 -6.40 -17.61
CA VAL A 68 -17.47 -5.58 -18.36
C VAL A 68 -16.77 -5.14 -19.63
N GLY A 69 -17.37 -5.56 -20.75
CA GLY A 69 -16.91 -5.36 -22.10
C GLY A 69 -16.70 -3.90 -22.51
N ASP A 70 -16.09 -3.85 -23.69
CA ASP A 70 -15.68 -2.77 -24.56
C ASP A 70 -16.50 -1.47 -24.44
N ASP A 71 -15.80 -0.35 -24.32
CA ASP A 71 -16.21 1.03 -24.64
C ASP A 71 -15.05 1.98 -24.23
N GLY A 72 -14.10 2.21 -25.15
CA GLY A 72 -13.24 3.41 -25.18
C GLY A 72 -12.42 3.76 -23.93
N ARG A 73 -11.93 2.79 -23.16
CA ARG A 73 -11.18 3.05 -21.92
C ARG A 73 -9.78 3.59 -22.19
N THR A 74 -9.49 4.74 -21.58
CA THR A 74 -8.15 5.25 -21.31
C THR A 74 -7.24 4.11 -20.88
N GLN A 75 -6.07 4.02 -21.52
CA GLN A 75 -5.07 3.01 -21.21
C GLN A 75 -4.76 3.02 -19.69
N PRO A 76 -4.77 1.87 -18.99
CA PRO A 76 -4.36 1.81 -17.59
C PRO A 76 -2.91 2.28 -17.49
N GLY A 77 -2.71 3.53 -17.05
CA GLY A 77 -1.42 4.23 -17.13
C GLY A 77 -1.55 5.70 -17.55
N SER A 78 -2.66 6.09 -18.21
CA SER A 78 -2.94 7.47 -18.63
C SER A 78 -3.87 8.24 -17.68
N GLN A 79 -4.12 7.72 -16.48
CA GLN A 79 -4.91 8.43 -15.47
C GLN A 79 -4.08 9.60 -14.91
N PRO A 80 -4.69 10.75 -14.60
CA PRO A 80 -3.97 11.86 -13.96
C PRO A 80 -3.19 11.36 -12.74
N GLY A 81 -1.97 11.90 -12.57
CA GLY A 81 -1.02 11.47 -11.54
C GLY A 81 -1.64 11.41 -10.16
N TYR A 82 -2.61 12.28 -9.84
CA TYR A 82 -3.34 12.26 -8.58
C TYR A 82 -4.83 12.51 -8.74
N THR A 83 -5.62 11.89 -7.86
CA THR A 83 -7.04 12.25 -7.66
C THR A 83 -7.17 13.39 -6.66
N LEU A 84 -6.35 13.41 -5.60
CA LEU A 84 -6.33 14.46 -4.58
C LEU A 84 -4.96 14.52 -3.88
N GLU A 85 -4.37 15.71 -3.78
CA GLU A 85 -3.20 15.94 -2.92
C GLU A 85 -3.64 16.11 -1.46
N LEU A 86 -3.10 15.29 -0.56
CA LEU A 86 -3.36 15.35 0.88
C LEU A 86 -2.32 16.22 1.62
N GLY A 87 -1.20 16.53 0.96
CA GLY A 87 -0.12 17.31 1.52
C GLY A 87 0.76 16.50 2.47
N SER A 88 1.16 17.08 3.60
CA SER A 88 2.05 16.42 4.58
C SER A 88 1.48 15.08 5.06
N ALA A 89 2.25 14.01 4.91
CA ALA A 89 1.85 12.66 5.33
C ALA A 89 1.92 12.42 6.85
N LYS A 90 2.40 13.40 7.62
CA LYS A 90 2.70 13.22 9.05
C LYS A 90 1.55 12.64 9.87
N ASP A 91 0.36 13.23 9.81
CA ASP A 91 -0.77 12.80 10.63
C ASP A 91 -1.32 11.46 10.13
N LEU A 92 -1.42 11.31 8.80
CA LEU A 92 -1.80 10.04 8.14
C LEU A 92 -0.90 8.88 8.57
N LEU A 93 0.42 9.09 8.63
CA LEU A 93 1.38 8.07 9.04
C LEU A 93 1.26 7.71 10.53
N ASN A 94 0.92 8.68 11.40
CA ASN A 94 0.67 8.40 12.81
C ASN A 94 -0.63 7.61 13.00
N ASP A 95 -1.71 8.00 12.30
CA ASP A 95 -2.99 7.27 12.33
C ASP A 95 -2.83 5.84 11.80
N ALA A 96 -2.11 5.70 10.68
CA ALA A 96 -1.75 4.41 10.10
C ALA A 96 -0.96 3.55 11.09
N ALA A 97 -0.02 4.13 11.83
CA ALA A 97 0.75 3.41 12.84
C ALA A 97 -0.14 2.86 13.95
N ASP A 98 -1.15 3.62 14.40
CA ASP A 98 -2.08 3.17 15.44
C ASP A 98 -2.98 2.03 14.94
N ILE A 99 -3.45 2.12 13.69
CA ILE A 99 -4.25 1.06 13.05
C ILE A 99 -3.43 -0.21 12.82
N ILE A 100 -2.18 -0.08 12.39
CA ILE A 100 -1.27 -1.20 12.19
C ILE A 100 -0.96 -1.87 13.54
N ALA A 101 -0.65 -1.10 14.58
CA ALA A 101 -0.30 -1.64 15.90
C ALA A 101 -1.42 -2.46 16.55
N ALA A 102 -2.69 -2.16 16.23
CA ALA A 102 -3.84 -2.90 16.73
C ALA A 102 -4.03 -4.29 16.09
N ARG A 103 -3.22 -4.66 15.10
CA ARG A 103 -3.32 -5.95 14.40
C ARG A 103 -2.77 -7.09 15.26
N PRO A 104 -3.32 -8.32 15.09
CA PRO A 104 -2.69 -9.50 15.66
C PRO A 104 -1.32 -9.74 15.01
N PRO A 105 -0.28 -10.11 15.78
CA PRO A 105 1.01 -10.44 15.21
C PRO A 105 0.94 -11.71 14.36
N ALA A 106 1.69 -11.72 13.26
CA ALA A 106 1.91 -12.95 12.50
C ALA A 106 2.85 -13.89 13.28
N GLY A 107 2.57 -15.20 13.22
CA GLY A 107 3.43 -16.26 13.76
C GLY A 107 4.07 -17.09 12.65
N PRO A 108 5.00 -16.53 11.85
CA PRO A 108 5.63 -17.27 10.75
C PRO A 108 6.48 -18.41 11.29
N ARG A 109 6.59 -19.48 10.49
CA ARG A 109 7.45 -20.63 10.76
C ARG A 109 8.50 -20.79 9.67
N ASP A 110 9.64 -21.34 10.06
CA ASP A 110 10.63 -21.80 9.11
C ASP A 110 10.01 -22.85 8.16
N GLY A 111 10.40 -22.81 6.89
CA GLY A 111 9.86 -23.68 5.84
C GLY A 111 8.63 -23.14 5.12
N GLN A 112 7.98 -22.09 5.63
CA GLN A 112 6.87 -21.43 4.94
C GLN A 112 7.34 -20.59 3.75
N TRP A 113 6.37 -20.25 2.90
CA TRP A 113 6.54 -19.42 1.72
C TRP A 113 5.58 -18.24 1.79
N VAL A 114 6.02 -17.07 1.34
CA VAL A 114 5.16 -15.95 1.02
C VAL A 114 4.68 -16.14 -0.41
N TYR A 115 3.38 -16.35 -0.60
CA TYR A 115 2.74 -16.19 -1.89
C TYR A 115 2.51 -14.70 -2.14
N LEU A 116 2.86 -14.23 -3.33
CA LEU A 116 2.58 -12.89 -3.83
C LEU A 116 2.00 -12.99 -5.23
N LYS A 117 0.87 -12.31 -5.44
CA LYS A 117 0.32 -12.05 -6.77
C LYS A 117 0.29 -10.55 -7.00
N SER A 118 0.83 -10.11 -8.12
CA SER A 118 0.89 -8.70 -8.50
C SER A 118 0.53 -8.49 -9.95
N VAL A 119 0.13 -7.26 -10.27
CA VAL A 119 0.06 -6.76 -11.63
C VAL A 119 0.95 -5.53 -11.74
N GLU A 120 1.70 -5.41 -12.84
CA GLU A 120 2.52 -4.24 -13.15
C GLU A 120 2.25 -3.80 -14.59
N THR A 121 2.16 -2.49 -14.80
CA THR A 121 2.22 -1.89 -16.12
C THR A 121 3.48 -1.04 -16.20
N ASN A 122 4.28 -1.26 -17.24
CA ASN A 122 5.40 -0.40 -17.60
C ASN A 122 5.14 0.18 -19.01
N THR A 123 4.99 1.50 -19.12
CA THR A 123 4.67 2.18 -20.38
C THR A 123 5.91 2.42 -21.25
N THR A 124 7.12 2.20 -20.72
CA THR A 124 8.37 2.31 -21.48
C THR A 124 8.79 0.99 -22.12
N ASP A 125 8.04 -0.09 -21.90
CA ASP A 125 8.31 -1.40 -22.48
C ASP A 125 7.51 -1.58 -23.78
N ASP A 126 8.19 -1.33 -24.89
CA ASP A 126 7.62 -1.40 -26.24
C ASP A 126 7.34 -2.84 -26.70
N GLU A 127 7.96 -3.85 -26.09
CA GLU A 127 7.79 -5.25 -26.50
C GLU A 127 6.51 -5.85 -25.93
N GLN A 128 6.15 -5.46 -24.71
CA GLN A 128 4.94 -5.93 -24.03
C GLN A 128 4.22 -4.76 -23.36
N PRO A 129 3.59 -3.87 -24.16
CA PRO A 129 2.83 -2.74 -23.65
C PRO A 129 1.52 -3.25 -23.05
N GLY A 130 1.42 -3.24 -21.72
CA GLY A 130 0.20 -3.57 -21.00
C GLY A 130 0.43 -4.20 -19.61
N PRO A 131 -0.64 -4.39 -18.84
CA PRO A 131 -0.54 -4.96 -17.50
C PRO A 131 -0.06 -6.42 -17.54
N ARG A 132 1.01 -6.73 -16.80
CA ARG A 132 1.53 -8.09 -16.59
C ARG A 132 1.22 -8.57 -15.21
N THR A 133 0.59 -9.73 -15.12
CA THR A 133 0.34 -10.40 -13.84
C THR A 133 1.46 -11.40 -13.55
N SER A 134 2.02 -11.36 -12.35
CA SER A 134 2.98 -12.35 -11.85
C SER A 134 2.46 -13.05 -10.59
N GLU A 135 2.90 -14.28 -10.38
CA GLU A 135 2.71 -15.04 -9.16
C GLU A 135 4.07 -15.58 -8.69
N ASP A 136 4.43 -15.27 -7.46
CA ASP A 136 5.71 -15.60 -6.87
C ASP A 136 5.53 -16.33 -5.53
N TRP A 137 6.45 -17.25 -5.25
CA TRP A 137 6.57 -17.93 -3.97
C TRP A 137 7.96 -17.66 -3.41
N ILE A 138 8.03 -16.77 -2.42
CA ILE A 138 9.27 -16.33 -1.79
C ILE A 138 9.46 -17.14 -0.51
N LYS A 139 10.58 -17.83 -0.38
CA LYS A 139 10.85 -18.64 0.82
C LYS A 139 11.04 -17.72 2.03
N TYR A 140 10.32 -17.97 3.13
CA TYR A 140 10.34 -17.10 4.30
C TYR A 140 11.76 -16.95 4.89
N ALA A 141 12.46 -18.06 5.03
CA ALA A 141 13.83 -18.15 5.50
C ALA A 141 14.73 -18.72 4.39
N ASP A 142 14.95 -17.95 3.31
CA ASP A 142 15.80 -18.36 2.20
C ASP A 142 17.29 -18.29 2.56
N PRO A 143 18.02 -19.41 2.68
CA PRO A 143 19.44 -19.37 3.09
C PRO A 143 20.38 -18.61 2.15
N SER A 144 19.94 -18.31 0.91
CA SER A 144 20.69 -17.49 -0.06
C SER A 144 20.55 -15.99 0.18
N MET A 145 19.49 -15.56 0.88
CA MET A 145 19.22 -14.16 1.22
C MET A 145 19.50 -13.82 2.69
N GLU A 146 20.31 -14.62 3.35
CA GLU A 146 20.49 -14.59 4.80
C GLU A 146 21.95 -14.37 5.17
N ASN A 147 22.19 -13.70 6.29
CA ASN A 147 23.51 -13.37 6.80
C ASN A 147 24.32 -12.51 5.81
N GLY A 148 23.67 -11.54 5.18
CA GLY A 148 24.29 -10.59 4.24
C GLY A 148 24.66 -11.16 2.87
N LYS A 149 24.27 -12.40 2.56
CA LYS A 149 24.59 -13.04 1.27
C LYS A 149 23.90 -12.39 0.06
N ALA A 150 22.79 -11.70 0.27
CA ALA A 150 22.09 -10.96 -0.78
C ALA A 150 22.32 -9.43 -0.70
N GLY A 151 23.41 -9.01 -0.03
CA GLY A 151 23.74 -7.59 0.08
C GLY A 151 22.68 -6.83 0.87
N ASP A 152 22.04 -5.85 0.23
CA ASP A 152 20.96 -5.04 0.81
C ASP A 152 19.58 -5.70 0.69
N ASP A 153 19.49 -6.80 -0.05
CA ASP A 153 18.30 -7.63 -0.08
C ASP A 153 18.29 -8.55 1.14
N HIS A 154 17.13 -8.58 1.80
CA HIS A 154 16.93 -9.32 3.04
C HIS A 154 15.80 -10.32 2.88
N SER A 155 15.98 -11.51 3.44
CA SER A 155 14.90 -12.50 3.49
C SER A 155 13.68 -11.95 4.24
N PRO A 156 12.46 -12.45 3.97
CA PRO A 156 11.28 -12.08 4.75
C PRO A 156 11.47 -12.30 6.27
N ARG A 157 12.26 -13.30 6.67
CA ARG A 157 12.60 -13.56 8.06
C ARG A 157 13.53 -12.52 8.66
N GLU A 158 14.59 -12.11 7.95
CA GLU A 158 15.49 -11.04 8.43
C GLU A 158 14.74 -9.72 8.59
N GLN A 159 13.86 -9.39 7.64
CA GLN A 159 13.02 -8.19 7.73
C GLN A 159 12.04 -8.25 8.91
N TYR A 160 11.40 -9.40 9.12
CA TYR A 160 10.52 -9.60 10.29
C TYR A 160 11.30 -9.49 11.62
N ALA A 161 12.50 -10.09 11.69
CA ALA A 161 13.37 -9.96 12.86
C ALA A 161 13.84 -8.52 13.07
N PHE A 162 14.14 -7.80 11.98
CA PHE A 162 14.50 -6.39 12.02
C PHE A 162 13.38 -5.56 12.64
N LEU A 163 12.13 -5.71 12.18
CA LEU A 163 10.96 -5.02 12.73
C LEU A 163 10.82 -5.26 14.25
N LYS A 164 10.94 -6.51 14.69
CA LYS A 164 10.88 -6.87 16.12
C LYS A 164 12.00 -6.25 16.96
N SER A 165 13.13 -5.94 16.34
CA SER A 165 14.30 -5.35 17.01
C SER A 165 14.25 -3.82 17.13
N LEU A 166 13.24 -3.18 16.53
CA LEU A 166 13.18 -1.73 16.44
C LEU A 166 12.92 -1.07 17.80
N PRO A 167 13.72 -0.04 18.17
CA PRO A 167 13.48 0.76 19.35
C PRO A 167 12.28 1.69 19.15
N ASP A 168 11.76 2.27 20.23
CA ASP A 168 10.61 3.19 20.15
C ASP A 168 10.98 4.59 19.64
N ASP A 169 12.23 5.03 19.80
CA ASP A 169 12.69 6.35 19.38
C ASP A 169 12.76 6.46 17.84
N PRO A 170 11.95 7.33 17.19
CA PRO A 170 11.94 7.54 15.75
C PRO A 170 13.31 7.82 15.14
N LYS A 171 14.19 8.55 15.84
CA LYS A 171 15.53 8.87 15.34
C LYS A 171 16.41 7.62 15.27
N ARG A 172 16.31 6.74 16.27
CA ARG A 172 17.02 5.45 16.28
C ARG A 172 16.44 4.47 15.28
N VAL A 173 15.12 4.47 15.05
CA VAL A 173 14.50 3.68 13.98
C VAL A 173 15.07 4.08 12.62
N ARG A 174 15.10 5.38 12.29
CA ARG A 174 15.72 5.88 11.04
C ARG A 174 17.17 5.48 10.91
N ALA A 175 17.96 5.63 11.97
CA ALA A 175 19.37 5.24 11.97
C ALA A 175 19.56 3.73 11.72
N LYS A 176 18.74 2.88 12.36
CA LYS A 176 18.75 1.43 12.13
C LYS A 176 18.32 1.08 10.71
N ALA A 177 17.26 1.71 10.19
CA ALA A 177 16.78 1.47 8.83
C ALA A 177 17.86 1.78 7.79
N ARG A 178 18.56 2.91 7.92
CA ARG A 178 19.70 3.26 7.04
C ARG A 178 20.89 2.32 7.13
N ALA A 179 21.11 1.70 8.29
CA ALA A 179 22.20 0.75 8.47
C ALA A 179 21.84 -0.63 7.92
N PHE A 180 20.54 -0.97 7.96
CA PHE A 180 20.00 -2.20 7.42
C PHE A 180 19.89 -2.12 5.89
N PHE A 181 19.31 -1.05 5.36
CA PHE A 181 19.27 -0.71 3.94
C PHE A 181 20.34 0.35 3.63
N PHE A 182 21.56 -0.03 3.25
CA PHE A 182 22.68 0.90 3.09
C PHE A 182 22.58 1.77 1.83
N ALA A 183 23.30 2.91 1.83
CA ALA A 183 23.35 3.79 0.66
C ALA A 183 24.28 3.18 -0.39
N THR A 184 23.78 2.99 -1.60
CA THR A 184 24.56 2.54 -2.75
C THR A 184 25.00 3.70 -3.64
N ASP A 185 24.37 4.87 -3.48
CA ASP A 185 24.64 6.08 -4.23
C ASP A 185 25.32 7.14 -3.33
N PRO A 186 26.51 7.64 -3.67
CA PRO A 186 27.21 8.67 -2.89
C PRO A 186 26.53 10.05 -2.93
N GLU A 187 25.66 10.32 -3.91
CA GLU A 187 24.95 11.61 -4.03
C GLU A 187 23.63 11.62 -3.23
N GLU A 188 23.17 10.46 -2.73
CA GLU A 188 21.96 10.33 -1.93
C GLU A 188 22.08 11.14 -0.63
N THR A 189 21.22 12.15 -0.47
CA THR A 189 21.19 12.91 0.78
C THR A 189 20.73 12.02 1.92
N ARG A 190 21.10 12.39 3.16
CA ARG A 190 20.65 11.66 4.34
C ARG A 190 19.13 11.50 4.41
N THR A 191 18.36 12.54 4.07
CA THR A 191 16.90 12.51 4.10
C THR A 191 16.33 11.54 3.06
N GLN A 192 16.87 11.55 1.84
CA GLN A 192 16.49 10.61 0.79
C GLN A 192 16.79 9.17 1.22
N HIS A 193 17.98 8.93 1.80
CA HIS A 193 18.35 7.61 2.31
C HIS A 193 17.44 7.14 3.45
N GLU A 194 17.11 8.01 4.41
CA GLU A 194 16.16 7.70 5.48
C GLU A 194 14.78 7.35 4.92
N TYR A 195 14.30 8.12 3.94
CA TYR A 195 13.03 7.85 3.28
C TYR A 195 13.05 6.51 2.54
N ARG A 196 14.04 6.29 1.67
CA ARG A 196 14.21 5.06 0.87
C ARG A 196 14.34 3.81 1.74
N ALA A 197 15.11 3.89 2.83
CA ALA A 197 15.28 2.77 3.74
C ALA A 197 13.96 2.40 4.44
N LEU A 198 13.19 3.40 4.88
CA LEU A 198 11.89 3.14 5.51
C LEU A 198 10.84 2.64 4.50
N THR A 199 10.79 3.19 3.28
CA THR A 199 9.89 2.68 2.23
C THR A 199 10.28 1.27 1.80
N ALA A 200 11.57 0.93 1.77
CA ALA A 200 12.02 -0.43 1.49
C ALA A 200 11.45 -1.43 2.52
N ILE A 201 11.45 -1.06 3.81
CA ILE A 201 10.80 -1.87 4.87
C ILE A 201 9.29 -1.99 4.63
N ILE A 202 8.60 -0.86 4.42
CA ILE A 202 7.14 -0.85 4.24
C ILE A 202 6.73 -1.70 3.03
N SER A 203 7.42 -1.51 1.92
CA SER A 203 7.16 -2.23 0.68
C SER A 203 7.49 -3.71 0.82
N ARG A 204 8.61 -4.10 1.46
CA ARG A 204 9.06 -5.50 1.50
C ARG A 204 8.62 -6.29 2.74
N ALA A 205 7.82 -5.69 3.64
CA ALA A 205 7.25 -6.36 4.80
C ALA A 205 6.12 -7.36 4.41
N TYR A 206 6.52 -8.55 3.94
CA TYR A 206 5.58 -9.63 3.61
C TYR A 206 4.98 -10.32 4.83
N VAL A 207 5.75 -10.37 5.92
CA VAL A 207 5.33 -10.86 7.22
C VAL A 207 5.50 -9.72 8.21
N ILE A 208 4.41 -9.35 8.86
CA ILE A 208 4.33 -8.10 9.60
C ILE A 208 4.44 -8.39 11.10
N ASP A 209 5.41 -7.75 11.75
CA ASP A 209 5.35 -7.45 13.18
C ASP A 209 4.62 -6.11 13.36
N PRO A 210 3.37 -6.10 13.87
CA PRO A 210 2.53 -4.91 13.90
C PRO A 210 3.15 -3.74 14.67
N GLU A 211 3.73 -4.00 15.84
CA GLU A 211 4.38 -2.97 16.65
C GLU A 211 5.63 -2.41 15.95
N GLY A 212 6.48 -3.28 15.42
CA GLY A 212 7.67 -2.87 14.66
C GLY A 212 7.32 -2.04 13.44
N LEU A 213 6.33 -2.45 12.64
CA LEU A 213 5.90 -1.69 11.46
C LEU A 213 5.27 -0.35 11.86
N ALA A 214 4.49 -0.29 12.94
CA ALA A 214 3.99 0.98 13.47
C ALA A 214 5.12 1.95 13.85
N LYS A 215 6.23 1.46 14.42
CA LYS A 215 7.43 2.28 14.70
C LYS A 215 8.07 2.81 13.41
N VAL A 216 8.09 2.04 12.33
CA VAL A 216 8.56 2.50 11.00
C VAL A 216 7.70 3.66 10.49
N TYR A 217 6.37 3.56 10.59
CA TYR A 217 5.45 4.63 10.17
C TYR A 217 5.63 5.90 11.00
N ARG A 218 5.72 5.77 12.33
CA ARG A 218 6.01 6.92 13.22
C ARG A 218 7.38 7.53 12.92
N ALA A 219 8.38 6.72 12.56
CA ALA A 219 9.69 7.22 12.13
C ALA A 219 9.60 8.00 10.82
N MET A 220 8.87 7.50 9.83
CA MET A 220 8.63 8.15 8.55
C MET A 220 7.89 9.48 8.74
N ALA A 221 6.93 9.56 9.67
CA ALA A 221 6.20 10.79 10.00
C ALA A 221 7.10 11.94 10.51
N THR A 222 8.34 11.63 10.94
CA THR A 222 9.32 12.64 11.39
C THR A 222 10.25 13.14 10.28
N ILE A 223 10.14 12.60 9.07
CA ILE A 223 10.95 13.01 7.92
C ILE A 223 10.30 14.24 7.26
N PRO A 224 10.97 15.40 7.21
CA PRO A 224 10.46 16.57 6.51
C PRO A 224 10.31 16.29 5.00
N GLY A 225 9.20 16.75 4.42
CA GLY A 225 8.95 16.65 2.98
C GLY A 225 8.23 15.38 2.53
N VAL A 226 7.93 14.43 3.42
CA VAL A 226 7.07 13.30 3.06
C VAL A 226 5.64 13.78 2.84
N GLN A 227 5.06 13.47 1.69
CA GLN A 227 3.72 13.85 1.27
C GLN A 227 2.85 12.61 1.02
N ALA A 228 1.55 12.82 1.02
CA ALA A 228 0.55 11.83 0.67
C ALA A 228 -0.43 12.38 -0.37
N ALA A 229 -0.93 11.48 -1.23
CA ALA A 229 -1.97 11.80 -2.19
C ALA A 229 -2.89 10.59 -2.44
N GLU A 230 -4.15 10.85 -2.80
CA GLU A 230 -5.08 9.82 -3.26
C GLU A 230 -4.83 9.51 -4.75
N VAL A 231 -4.73 8.22 -5.05
CA VAL A 231 -4.41 7.71 -6.38
C VAL A 231 -5.19 6.43 -6.66
N GLN A 232 -5.08 5.93 -7.90
CA GLN A 232 -5.45 4.57 -8.24
C GLN A 232 -4.20 3.74 -8.51
N ASP A 233 -4.21 2.48 -8.05
CA ASP A 233 -3.18 1.51 -8.37
C ASP A 233 -3.37 0.91 -9.78
N ALA A 234 -2.45 0.06 -10.22
CA ALA A 234 -2.52 -0.60 -11.53
C ALA A 234 -3.75 -1.52 -11.72
N ALA A 235 -4.46 -1.86 -10.65
CA ALA A 235 -5.71 -2.62 -10.70
C ALA A 235 -6.97 -1.74 -10.65
N GLY A 236 -6.81 -0.41 -10.68
CA GLY A 236 -7.91 0.56 -10.61
C GLY A 236 -8.52 0.71 -9.20
N ARG A 237 -7.80 0.27 -8.15
CA ARG A 237 -8.26 0.41 -6.76
C ARG A 237 -7.74 1.70 -6.16
N ASN A 238 -8.53 2.32 -5.30
CA ASN A 238 -8.08 3.48 -4.54
C ASN A 238 -6.90 3.11 -3.64
N ALA A 239 -5.88 3.96 -3.66
CA ALA A 239 -4.70 3.84 -2.83
C ALA A 239 -4.23 5.22 -2.36
N ILE A 240 -3.38 5.21 -1.34
CA ILE A 240 -2.69 6.41 -0.85
C ILE A 240 -1.24 6.30 -1.32
N ALA A 241 -0.80 7.20 -2.19
CA ALA A 241 0.60 7.34 -2.55
C ALA A 241 1.35 8.07 -1.45
N LEU A 242 2.47 7.49 -1.01
CA LEU A 242 3.48 8.14 -0.18
C LEU A 242 4.70 8.47 -1.03
N TYR A 243 5.16 9.71 -0.96
CA TYR A 243 6.32 10.19 -1.71
C TYR A 243 7.13 11.25 -0.95
N LEU A 244 8.39 11.43 -1.31
CA LEU A 244 9.23 12.51 -0.79
C LEU A 244 9.21 13.70 -1.77
N LYS A 245 8.78 14.87 -1.30
CA LYS A 245 8.82 16.11 -2.08
C LYS A 245 10.27 16.47 -2.41
N GLY A 246 10.50 16.84 -3.67
CA GLY A 246 11.85 17.03 -4.23
C GLY A 246 12.36 15.80 -5.00
N GLY A 247 11.62 14.69 -4.95
CA GLY A 247 11.84 13.52 -5.80
C GLY A 247 13.08 12.69 -5.48
N SER A 248 13.29 11.70 -6.32
CA SER A 248 14.51 10.93 -6.46
C SER A 248 15.44 11.64 -7.47
N MET A 249 16.64 11.09 -7.67
CA MET A 249 17.59 11.63 -8.65
C MET A 249 16.97 11.73 -10.06
N GLY A 250 17.34 12.77 -10.80
CA GLY A 250 16.90 12.96 -12.20
C GLY A 250 15.50 13.53 -12.39
N GLY A 251 14.85 14.04 -11.34
CA GLY A 251 13.48 14.59 -11.44
C GLY A 251 12.39 13.52 -11.53
N SER A 252 12.75 12.28 -11.23
CA SER A 252 11.82 11.17 -11.06
C SER A 252 11.25 11.13 -9.65
N ARG A 253 10.14 10.42 -9.46
CA ARG A 253 9.50 10.26 -8.15
C ARG A 253 9.02 8.84 -7.94
N ASP A 254 9.57 8.22 -6.90
CA ASP A 254 9.13 6.94 -6.37
C ASP A 254 7.97 7.12 -5.39
N GLU A 255 6.92 6.34 -5.59
CA GLU A 255 5.76 6.34 -4.72
C GLU A 255 5.46 4.94 -4.19
N THR A 256 5.34 4.83 -2.88
CA THR A 256 4.82 3.62 -2.23
C THR A 256 3.32 3.77 -2.08
N LEU A 257 2.54 2.82 -2.62
CA LEU A 257 1.09 2.84 -2.47
C LEU A 257 0.67 2.07 -1.24
N LEU A 258 -0.22 2.65 -0.44
CA LEU A 258 -0.85 2.03 0.71
C LEU A 258 -2.33 1.75 0.43
N ASP A 259 -2.82 0.62 0.93
CA ASP A 259 -4.25 0.35 0.97
C ASP A 259 -4.92 1.29 1.99
N PRO A 260 -5.99 2.02 1.62
CA PRO A 260 -6.54 3.10 2.43
C PRO A 260 -7.27 2.62 3.70
N THR A 261 -7.54 1.31 3.82
CA THR A 261 -8.21 0.73 4.98
C THR A 261 -7.22 0.12 5.95
N THR A 262 -6.22 -0.58 5.40
CA THR A 262 -5.28 -1.40 6.16
C THR A 262 -3.97 -0.68 6.41
N TYR A 263 -3.68 0.36 5.63
CA TYR A 263 -2.41 1.09 5.55
C TYR A 263 -1.19 0.22 5.23
N LEU A 264 -1.39 -1.02 4.77
CA LEU A 264 -0.31 -1.88 4.32
C LEU A 264 0.06 -1.55 2.87
N ALA A 265 1.32 -1.81 2.50
CA ALA A 265 1.78 -1.60 1.13
C ALA A 265 0.93 -2.40 0.14
N SER A 266 0.27 -1.69 -0.78
CA SER A 266 -0.63 -2.22 -1.80
C SER A 266 -0.05 -2.17 -3.21
N GLY A 267 1.05 -1.46 -3.43
CA GLY A 267 1.64 -1.26 -4.75
C GLY A 267 2.72 -0.20 -4.75
N TYR A 268 3.07 0.27 -5.95
CA TYR A 268 4.01 1.36 -6.15
C TYR A 268 3.73 2.07 -7.48
N ARG A 269 4.27 3.28 -7.62
CA ARG A 269 4.36 3.97 -8.91
C ARG A 269 5.73 4.60 -9.05
N PHE A 270 6.20 4.67 -10.28
CA PHE A 270 7.37 5.45 -10.66
C PHE A 270 6.93 6.49 -11.67
N LEU A 271 7.24 7.75 -11.36
CA LEU A 271 6.88 8.90 -12.18
C LEU A 271 8.13 9.55 -12.74
N GLU A 272 8.06 9.96 -14.00
CA GLU A 272 9.01 10.89 -14.62
C GLU A 272 8.40 12.29 -14.63
N GLY A 273 9.14 13.29 -14.15
CA GLY A 273 8.60 14.64 -13.98
C GLY A 273 7.47 14.70 -12.95
N GLU A 274 6.54 15.65 -13.13
CA GLU A 274 5.52 15.93 -12.11
C GLU A 274 4.32 14.97 -12.15
N ASP A 275 3.92 14.46 -13.31
CA ASP A 275 2.63 13.74 -13.43
C ASP A 275 2.69 12.45 -14.29
N GLN A 276 3.79 12.19 -14.99
CA GLN A 276 3.85 11.08 -15.94
C GLN A 276 4.20 9.77 -15.21
N VAL A 277 3.19 8.94 -14.94
CA VAL A 277 3.37 7.58 -14.43
C VAL A 277 3.90 6.69 -15.55
N VAL A 278 5.13 6.18 -15.39
CA VAL A 278 5.75 5.29 -16.38
C VAL A 278 5.78 3.83 -15.93
N ILE A 279 5.78 3.59 -14.61
CA ILE A 279 5.60 2.25 -14.03
C ILE A 279 4.55 2.34 -12.93
N SER A 280 3.63 1.38 -12.91
CA SER A 280 2.63 1.24 -11.84
C SER A 280 2.42 -0.22 -11.51
N GLY A 281 2.53 -0.57 -10.23
CA GLY A 281 2.35 -1.92 -9.72
C GLY A 281 1.27 -1.99 -8.64
N ALA A 282 0.56 -3.11 -8.57
CA ALA A 282 -0.44 -3.41 -7.55
C ALA A 282 -0.32 -4.85 -7.05
N ARG A 283 -0.42 -5.03 -5.73
CA ARG A 283 -0.53 -6.33 -5.07
C ARG A 283 -1.98 -6.80 -5.08
N LEU A 284 -2.21 -7.88 -5.80
CA LEU A 284 -3.54 -8.49 -5.94
C LEU A 284 -3.84 -9.46 -4.80
N ALA A 285 -2.83 -10.22 -4.35
CA ALA A 285 -2.95 -11.13 -3.22
C ALA A 285 -1.60 -11.36 -2.55
N MET A 286 -1.60 -11.62 -1.25
CA MET A 286 -0.42 -11.98 -0.48
C MET A 286 -0.80 -12.89 0.69
N GLY A 287 0.05 -13.84 1.05
CA GLY A 287 -0.15 -14.63 2.27
C GLY A 287 0.95 -15.65 2.52
N LEU A 288 1.03 -16.13 3.77
CA LEU A 288 1.91 -17.25 4.11
C LEU A 288 1.24 -18.57 3.77
N VAL A 289 1.99 -19.45 3.11
CA VAL A 289 1.58 -20.81 2.76
C VAL A 289 2.65 -21.82 3.20
N ASP A 290 2.23 -23.03 3.51
CA ASP A 290 3.14 -24.07 4.03
C ASP A 290 3.99 -24.73 2.94
N GLU A 291 3.57 -24.66 1.68
CA GLU A 291 4.24 -25.30 0.54
C GLU A 291 4.32 -24.35 -0.65
N LYS A 292 5.42 -24.42 -1.41
CA LYS A 292 5.57 -23.71 -2.69
C LYS A 292 4.46 -24.13 -3.66
N GLY A 293 3.88 -23.19 -4.39
CA GLY A 293 2.82 -23.44 -5.38
C GLY A 293 1.39 -23.39 -4.80
N LYS A 294 1.23 -23.30 -3.47
CA LYS A 294 -0.09 -23.11 -2.85
C LYS A 294 -0.49 -21.64 -2.86
N ARG A 295 -1.79 -21.39 -2.95
CA ARG A 295 -2.38 -20.06 -2.73
C ARG A 295 -3.04 -20.05 -1.32
N PRO A 296 -3.10 -18.88 -0.63
CA PRO A 296 -3.72 -18.74 0.68
C PRO A 296 -5.21 -19.12 0.74
#